data_AF-A0A9D1MTD5-F1
#
_entry.id   AF-A0A9D1MTD5-F1
#
_cell.length_a   1.000
_cell.length_b   1.000
_cell.length_c   1.000
_cell.angle_alpha   90.00
_cell.angle_beta   90.00
_cell.angle_gamma   90.00
#
_symmetry.space_group_name_H-M   'P 1'
#
loop_
_entity.id
_entity.type
_entity.pdbx_description
1 polymer ?
#
loop_
_entity_poly.entity_id
_entity_poly.type
_entity_poly.pdbx_seq_one_letter_code
_entity_poly.pdbx_strand_id
1 'polypeptide(L)'
;MSKNNEKQPVNTGTKTEVKELLTETDTFYITKELLDSKKVISAGVFTPYRKKITVRYFIPMDNDAKTIYFCNNNNNQIRLILRHEKEHARKENLTKNTNRFSPFVRGAVAAQNEIMAPAAEIIEALDYHYETGHPYPSPKKFIIQADKKITAVANKQHLEWPLDFNNTQIADIILQCATEQYLGEVSRGIYKKVIRDELDKEFYVTSHNSNNLCVPNAPVLFQPEIGLWQPLWDFQSKRGPVNLWNAASTQQKKRLIHATDSIVKEIAGKHWYNIKNNKTH
;
A
#
# COMPACT_ATOMS: atom_id res chain seq x y z
N MET A 1 38.70 41.57 20.37
CA MET A 1 37.86 40.37 20.58
C MET A 1 37.24 40.01 19.23
N SER A 2 37.91 39.22 18.36
CA SER A 2 37.80 37.74 18.28
C SER A 2 36.34 37.29 18.39
N LYS A 3 35.65 36.83 17.33
CA LYS A 3 36.03 35.68 16.49
C LYS A 3 35.55 35.82 15.04
N ASN A 4 36.47 35.57 14.12
CA ASN A 4 36.20 35.02 12.79
C ASN A 4 35.35 33.75 12.91
N ASN A 5 34.38 33.59 12.02
CA ASN A 5 34.05 32.30 11.43
C ASN A 5 33.32 32.55 10.11
N GLU A 6 34.11 32.78 9.05
CA GLU A 6 33.73 32.25 7.75
C GLU A 6 33.47 30.75 7.90
N LYS A 7 32.23 30.32 7.66
CA LYS A 7 31.93 28.95 7.25
C LYS A 7 30.78 28.96 6.27
N GLN A 8 31.11 28.97 4.98
CA GLN A 8 30.41 28.13 4.02
C GLN A 8 31.40 27.06 3.51
N PRO A 9 30.94 25.92 2.99
CA PRO A 9 29.67 25.23 3.18
C PRO A 9 29.91 23.81 3.74
N VAL A 10 29.01 23.28 4.57
CA VAL A 10 28.96 21.82 4.76
C VAL A 10 28.06 21.25 3.68
N ASN A 11 28.64 21.03 2.50
CA ASN A 11 28.04 20.14 1.52
C ASN A 11 28.41 18.70 1.91
N THR A 12 27.75 18.19 2.95
CA THR A 12 27.73 16.74 3.20
C THR A 12 26.50 16.21 2.49
N GLY A 13 26.72 15.79 1.25
CA GLY A 13 25.70 15.29 0.36
C GLY A 13 24.88 14.18 1.01
N THR A 14 23.65 14.51 1.39
CA THR A 14 22.53 13.63 1.13
C THR A 14 21.94 14.11 -0.18
N LYS A 15 22.40 13.51 -1.29
CA LYS A 15 21.47 13.35 -2.41
C LYS A 15 20.40 12.38 -1.91
N THR A 16 19.39 12.91 -1.22
CA THR A 16 18.09 12.26 -1.23
C THR A 16 17.69 12.27 -2.70
N GLU A 17 17.82 11.12 -3.37
CA GLU A 17 17.37 10.99 -4.74
C GLU A 17 15.95 11.53 -4.81
N VAL A 18 15.77 12.55 -5.64
CA VAL A 18 14.45 13.03 -6.06
C VAL A 18 13.72 11.81 -6.59
N LYS A 19 12.70 11.34 -5.85
CA LYS A 19 11.68 10.45 -6.41
C LYS A 19 10.85 11.29 -7.37
N GLU A 20 11.27 11.39 -8.62
CA GLU A 20 10.37 11.88 -9.66
C GLU A 20 9.20 10.91 -9.74
N LEU A 21 8.04 11.36 -9.24
CA LEU A 21 6.78 10.63 -9.32
C LEU A 21 5.96 11.36 -10.36
N LEU A 22 6.21 11.03 -11.64
CA LEU A 22 5.44 11.59 -12.74
C LEU A 22 4.02 11.02 -12.65
N THR A 23 3.03 11.88 -12.37
CA THR A 23 1.62 11.46 -12.38
C THR A 23 1.11 11.66 -13.80
N GLU A 24 0.94 10.56 -14.52
CA GLU A 24 0.37 10.54 -15.85
C GLU A 24 -1.08 10.07 -15.80
N THR A 25 -1.86 10.59 -16.72
CA THR A 25 -3.27 10.27 -16.83
C THR A 25 -3.60 9.98 -18.28
N ASP A 26 -4.13 8.80 -18.53
CA ASP A 26 -4.58 8.38 -19.85
C ASP A 26 -6.10 8.53 -19.97
N THR A 27 -6.60 8.66 -21.19
CA THR A 27 -8.04 8.71 -21.48
C THR A 27 -8.44 7.51 -22.36
N PHE A 28 -9.52 6.83 -21.98
CA PHE A 28 -10.06 5.64 -22.62
C PHE A 28 -11.50 5.91 -23.04
N TYR A 29 -11.77 5.73 -24.33
CA TYR A 29 -13.12 5.85 -24.87
C TYR A 29 -13.83 4.50 -24.72
N ILE A 30 -14.97 4.49 -24.05
CA ILE A 30 -15.77 3.29 -23.80
C ILE A 30 -17.01 3.31 -24.68
N THR A 31 -17.16 2.25 -25.47
CA THR A 31 -18.37 1.94 -26.25
C THR A 31 -19.16 0.82 -25.57
N LYS A 32 -20.42 0.66 -25.97
CA LYS A 32 -21.30 -0.43 -25.53
C LYS A 32 -20.73 -1.80 -25.89
N GLU A 33 -20.16 -1.95 -27.09
CA GLU A 33 -19.54 -3.20 -27.55
C GLU A 33 -18.35 -3.61 -26.66
N LEU A 34 -17.51 -2.65 -26.26
CA LEU A 34 -16.38 -2.90 -25.36
C LEU A 34 -16.85 -3.37 -23.98
N LEU A 35 -17.92 -2.75 -23.46
CA LEU A 35 -18.50 -3.11 -22.17
C LEU A 35 -19.13 -4.51 -22.21
N ASP A 36 -19.89 -4.82 -23.26
CA ASP A 36 -20.59 -6.09 -23.42
C ASP A 36 -19.61 -7.24 -23.73
N SER A 37 -18.51 -6.96 -24.43
CA SER A 37 -17.42 -7.93 -24.65
C SER A 37 -16.52 -8.15 -23.44
N LYS A 38 -16.73 -7.42 -22.33
CA LYS A 38 -15.92 -7.46 -21.08
C LYS A 38 -14.43 -7.16 -21.30
N LYS A 39 -14.05 -6.52 -22.42
CA LYS A 39 -12.66 -6.19 -22.77
C LYS A 39 -12.16 -4.90 -22.11
N VAL A 40 -12.64 -4.58 -20.91
CA VAL A 40 -12.27 -3.35 -20.20
C VAL A 40 -11.15 -3.65 -19.21
N ILE A 41 -9.99 -3.00 -19.35
CA ILE A 41 -8.79 -3.28 -18.54
C ILE A 41 -8.45 -2.10 -17.62
N SER A 42 -8.46 -2.41 -16.31
CA SER A 42 -7.84 -1.80 -15.13
C SER A 42 -7.83 -0.26 -14.99
N ALA A 43 -8.25 0.19 -13.81
CA ALA A 43 -8.08 1.56 -13.35
C ALA A 43 -6.86 1.64 -12.41
N GLY A 44 -5.82 2.35 -12.86
CA GLY A 44 -4.56 2.60 -12.12
C GLY A 44 -3.51 1.52 -12.25
N VAL A 45 -2.29 1.90 -12.63
CA VAL A 45 -1.08 1.06 -12.54
C VAL A 45 0.13 1.94 -12.23
N PHE A 46 0.80 1.71 -11.11
CA PHE A 46 2.16 2.19 -10.89
C PHE A 46 3.13 1.40 -11.78
N THR A 47 4.00 2.10 -12.51
CA THR A 47 5.02 1.47 -13.36
C THR A 47 6.43 1.75 -12.78
N PRO A 48 6.97 0.82 -11.97
CA PRO A 48 8.22 1.02 -11.23
C PRO A 48 9.39 1.52 -12.10
N TYR A 49 9.61 0.86 -13.25
CA TYR A 49 10.72 1.18 -14.16
C TYR A 49 10.66 2.58 -14.77
N ARG A 50 9.45 3.12 -14.93
CA ARG A 50 9.22 4.45 -15.53
C ARG A 50 9.02 5.53 -14.47
N LYS A 51 9.04 5.16 -13.18
CA LYS A 51 8.76 6.02 -12.02
C LYS A 51 7.50 6.89 -12.21
N LYS A 52 6.49 6.34 -12.86
CA LYS A 52 5.25 7.04 -13.17
C LYS A 52 4.03 6.26 -12.74
N ILE A 53 3.00 6.99 -12.30
CA ILE A 53 1.68 6.45 -12.03
C ILE A 53 0.80 6.79 -13.22
N THR A 54 0.19 5.79 -13.83
CA THR A 54 -0.77 6.00 -14.91
C THR A 54 -2.17 5.70 -14.39
N VAL A 55 -3.04 6.72 -14.40
CA VAL A 55 -4.47 6.55 -14.07
C VAL A 55 -5.32 6.77 -15.32
N ARG A 56 -6.38 5.99 -15.50
CA ARG A 56 -7.22 6.03 -16.70
C ARG A 56 -8.53 6.76 -16.40
N TYR A 57 -8.85 7.78 -17.19
CA TYR A 57 -10.18 8.39 -17.26
C TYR A 57 -10.97 7.71 -18.36
N PHE A 58 -12.22 7.40 -18.06
CA PHE A 58 -13.13 6.78 -19.01
C PHE A 58 -14.09 7.84 -19.55
N ILE A 59 -14.13 8.00 -20.87
CA ILE A 59 -15.07 8.89 -21.55
C ILE A 59 -16.07 8.00 -22.30
N PRO A 60 -17.38 8.18 -22.08
CA PRO A 60 -18.36 7.47 -22.87
C PRO A 60 -18.32 7.98 -24.32
N MET A 61 -18.11 7.09 -25.28
CA MET A 61 -18.26 7.40 -26.69
C MET A 61 -19.71 7.24 -27.16
N ASP A 62 -20.46 6.37 -26.46
CA ASP A 62 -21.88 6.17 -26.66
C ASP A 62 -22.69 6.86 -25.55
N ASN A 63 -23.85 7.43 -25.89
CA ASN A 63 -24.76 8.07 -24.94
C ASN A 63 -25.65 7.08 -24.14
N ASP A 64 -25.33 5.79 -24.18
CA ASP A 64 -26.06 4.75 -23.47
C ASP A 64 -25.87 4.89 -21.95
N ALA A 65 -26.97 4.81 -21.20
CA ALA A 65 -26.98 5.03 -19.75
C ALA A 65 -26.05 4.07 -18.99
N LYS A 66 -25.90 2.81 -19.43
CA LYS A 66 -25.02 1.81 -18.81
C LYS A 66 -23.55 2.19 -19.00
N THR A 67 -23.19 2.67 -20.19
CA THR A 67 -21.83 3.14 -20.53
C THR A 67 -21.45 4.39 -19.75
N ILE A 68 -22.35 5.38 -19.71
CA ILE A 68 -22.18 6.60 -18.90
C ILE A 68 -22.03 6.25 -17.42
N TYR A 69 -22.91 5.40 -16.89
CA TYR A 69 -22.86 4.97 -15.49
C TYR A 69 -21.53 4.28 -15.14
N PHE A 70 -21.05 3.38 -16.02
CA PHE A 70 -19.75 2.73 -15.84
C PHE A 70 -18.59 3.73 -15.81
N CYS A 71 -18.55 4.67 -16.76
CA CYS A 71 -17.49 5.68 -16.84
C CYS A 71 -17.49 6.58 -15.59
N ASN A 72 -18.66 7.07 -15.20
CA ASN A 72 -18.83 7.90 -14.00
C ASN A 72 -18.37 7.17 -12.74
N ASN A 73 -18.79 5.91 -12.56
CA ASN A 73 -18.38 5.12 -11.40
C ASN A 73 -16.86 4.91 -11.32
N ASN A 74 -16.20 4.60 -12.44
CA ASN A 74 -14.74 4.42 -12.46
C ASN A 74 -14.02 5.75 -12.22
N ASN A 75 -14.46 6.82 -12.87
CA ASN A 75 -13.84 8.14 -12.71
C ASN A 75 -13.97 8.66 -11.27
N ASN A 76 -15.08 8.36 -10.59
CA ASN A 76 -15.26 8.66 -9.17
C ASN A 76 -14.23 7.94 -8.27
N GLN A 77 -13.57 6.87 -8.74
CA GLN A 77 -12.55 6.14 -7.96
C GLN A 77 -11.13 6.67 -8.16
N ILE A 78 -10.91 7.60 -9.08
CA ILE A 78 -9.57 8.05 -9.48
C ILE A 78 -8.74 8.56 -8.30
N ARG A 79 -9.36 9.30 -7.37
CA ARG A 79 -8.66 9.80 -6.18
C ARG A 79 -8.16 8.66 -5.28
N LEU A 80 -8.98 7.64 -5.04
CA LEU A 80 -8.58 6.47 -4.25
C LEU A 80 -7.52 5.64 -4.98
N ILE A 81 -7.67 5.44 -6.28
CA ILE A 81 -6.69 4.71 -7.11
C ILE A 81 -5.35 5.46 -7.10
N LEU A 82 -5.35 6.78 -7.31
CA LEU A 82 -4.13 7.58 -7.26
C LEU A 82 -3.46 7.47 -5.89
N ARG A 83 -4.23 7.47 -4.81
CA ARG A 83 -3.71 7.24 -3.45
C ARG A 83 -3.06 5.86 -3.32
N HIS A 84 -3.74 4.82 -3.79
CA HIS A 84 -3.26 3.44 -3.79
C HIS A 84 -1.88 3.33 -4.48
N GLU A 85 -1.79 3.80 -5.73
CA GLU A 85 -0.57 3.74 -6.52
C GLU A 85 0.55 4.62 -5.94
N LYS A 86 0.21 5.77 -5.34
CA LYS A 86 1.19 6.63 -4.64
C LYS A 86 1.82 5.92 -3.46
N GLU A 87 1.08 5.10 -2.73
CA GLU A 87 1.66 4.34 -1.62
C GLU A 87 2.57 3.20 -2.08
N HIS A 88 2.21 2.50 -3.17
CA HIS A 88 3.14 1.56 -3.81
C HIS A 88 4.42 2.27 -4.24
N ALA A 89 4.32 3.40 -4.94
CA ALA A 89 5.47 4.18 -5.38
C ALA A 89 6.30 4.70 -4.20
N ARG A 90 5.67 5.18 -3.13
CA ARG A 90 6.38 5.70 -1.95
C ARG A 90 7.19 4.60 -1.26
N LYS A 91 6.64 3.40 -1.16
CA LYS A 91 7.25 2.27 -0.43
C LYS A 91 8.10 1.36 -1.29
N GLU A 92 8.10 1.55 -2.61
CA GLU A 92 8.99 0.85 -3.54
C GLU A 92 10.46 0.84 -3.05
N ASN A 93 10.97 1.96 -2.52
CA ASN A 93 12.36 2.01 -2.05
C ASN A 93 12.62 1.10 -0.84
N LEU A 94 11.61 0.88 0.01
CA LEU A 94 11.70 -0.03 1.15
C LEU A 94 11.68 -1.48 0.67
N THR A 95 10.94 -1.78 -0.39
CA THR A 95 10.71 -3.13 -0.89
C THR A 95 11.61 -3.53 -2.07
N LYS A 96 12.37 -2.60 -2.67
CA LYS A 96 13.22 -2.83 -3.86
C LYS A 96 14.39 -3.80 -3.63
N ASN A 97 14.88 -3.90 -2.40
CA ASN A 97 16.04 -4.76 -2.05
C ASN A 97 15.64 -6.02 -1.28
N THR A 98 14.39 -6.49 -1.42
CA THR A 98 13.90 -7.69 -0.73
C THR A 98 14.58 -8.97 -1.18
N ASN A 99 15.28 -8.99 -2.32
CA ASN A 99 16.01 -10.16 -2.85
C ASN A 99 17.04 -10.76 -1.87
N ARG A 100 17.43 -10.00 -0.83
CA ARG A 100 18.32 -10.45 0.26
C ARG A 100 17.60 -11.25 1.34
N PHE A 101 16.28 -11.15 1.43
CA PHE A 101 15.49 -11.89 2.40
C PHE A 101 15.15 -13.29 1.88
N SER A 102 14.89 -14.21 2.81
CA SER A 102 14.40 -15.53 2.46
C SER A 102 13.14 -15.45 1.57
N PRO A 103 12.93 -16.40 0.64
CA PRO A 103 11.78 -16.36 -0.27
C PRO A 103 10.45 -16.16 0.46
N PHE A 104 10.25 -16.84 1.59
CA PHE A 104 9.07 -16.68 2.42
C PHE A 104 8.83 -15.23 2.85
N VAL A 105 9.89 -14.56 3.31
CA VAL A 105 9.82 -13.18 3.78
C VAL A 105 9.52 -12.24 2.61
N ARG A 106 10.09 -12.49 1.42
CA ARG A 106 9.73 -11.71 0.21
C ARG A 106 8.26 -11.84 -0.14
N GLY A 107 7.72 -13.07 -0.10
CA GLY A 107 6.30 -13.31 -0.29
C GLY A 107 5.43 -12.59 0.74
N ALA A 108 5.84 -12.57 2.01
CA ALA A 108 5.13 -11.86 3.08
C ALA A 108 5.20 -10.33 2.90
N VAL A 109 6.34 -9.79 2.45
CA VAL A 109 6.50 -8.37 2.13
C VAL A 109 5.60 -7.98 0.96
N ALA A 110 5.54 -8.77 -0.11
CA ALA A 110 4.60 -8.55 -1.20
C ALA A 110 3.15 -8.58 -0.73
N ALA A 111 2.76 -9.57 0.07
CA ALA A 111 1.42 -9.63 0.64
C ALA A 111 1.07 -8.36 1.44
N GLN A 112 1.95 -7.92 2.34
CA GLN A 112 1.71 -6.69 3.11
C GLN A 112 1.71 -5.42 2.24
N ASN A 113 2.52 -5.39 1.19
CA ASN A 113 2.53 -4.31 0.21
C ASN A 113 1.16 -4.16 -0.50
N GLU A 114 0.49 -5.28 -0.80
CA GLU A 114 -0.85 -5.27 -1.41
C GLU A 114 -1.97 -4.97 -0.39
N ILE A 115 -1.73 -5.13 0.91
CA ILE A 115 -2.71 -4.78 1.97
C ILE A 115 -2.61 -3.30 2.35
N MET A 116 -1.41 -2.73 2.37
CA MET A 116 -1.21 -1.35 2.82
C MET A 116 -1.86 -0.33 1.86
N ALA A 117 -1.96 -0.64 0.57
CA ALA A 117 -2.50 0.28 -0.43
C ALA A 117 -4.02 0.46 -0.25
N PRO A 118 -4.84 -0.61 -0.08
CA PRO A 118 -6.22 -0.49 0.40
C PRO A 118 -6.37 0.25 1.73
N ALA A 119 -5.45 0.06 2.69
CA ALA A 119 -5.48 0.81 3.95
C ALA A 119 -5.33 2.32 3.73
N ALA A 120 -4.49 2.71 2.77
CA ALA A 120 -4.32 4.12 2.40
C ALA A 120 -5.54 4.71 1.68
N GLU A 121 -6.26 3.91 0.89
CA GLU A 121 -7.54 4.32 0.30
C GLU A 121 -8.59 4.61 1.38
N ILE A 122 -8.64 3.80 2.45
CA ILE A 122 -9.56 4.03 3.57
C ILE A 122 -9.25 5.37 4.26
N ILE A 123 -7.96 5.65 4.51
CA ILE A 123 -7.53 6.94 5.09
C ILE A 123 -7.98 8.10 4.19
N GLU A 124 -7.76 8.01 2.88
CA GLU A 124 -8.15 9.04 1.93
C GLU A 124 -9.68 9.24 1.85
N ALA A 125 -10.45 8.16 1.95
CA ALA A 125 -11.91 8.22 1.98
C ALA A 125 -12.43 8.90 3.27
N LEU A 126 -11.79 8.65 4.42
CA LEU A 126 -12.14 9.30 5.69
C LEU A 126 -11.69 10.76 5.74
N ASP A 127 -10.58 11.09 5.08
CA ASP A 127 -10.17 12.48 4.84
C ASP A 127 -11.18 13.21 3.97
N TYR A 128 -11.68 12.59 2.90
CA TYR A 128 -12.79 13.13 2.11
C TYR A 128 -14.06 13.34 2.95
N HIS A 129 -14.41 12.38 3.81
CA HIS A 129 -15.59 12.48 4.66
C HIS A 129 -15.49 13.70 5.58
N TYR A 130 -14.35 13.89 6.23
CA TYR A 130 -14.11 15.09 7.02
C TYR A 130 -14.24 16.38 6.21
N GLU A 131 -13.64 16.43 5.02
CA GLU A 131 -13.63 17.64 4.17
C GLU A 131 -15.02 18.05 3.67
N THR A 132 -15.88 17.06 3.41
CA THR A 132 -17.16 17.28 2.72
C THR A 132 -18.37 17.06 3.62
N GLY A 133 -18.19 16.49 4.81
CA GLY A 133 -19.26 16.04 5.69
C GLY A 133 -20.03 14.81 5.17
N HIS A 134 -19.55 14.15 4.10
CA HIS A 134 -20.25 13.06 3.43
C HIS A 134 -19.31 11.88 3.13
N PRO A 135 -19.75 10.61 3.29
CA PRO A 135 -18.94 9.46 2.92
C PRO A 135 -18.44 9.52 1.46
N TYR A 136 -17.24 9.00 1.22
CA TYR A 136 -16.71 8.94 -0.15
C TYR A 136 -17.64 8.14 -1.06
N PRO A 137 -18.04 8.66 -2.24
CA PRO A 137 -18.95 7.98 -3.17
C PRO A 137 -18.23 6.83 -3.91
N SER A 138 -17.93 5.74 -3.21
CA SER A 138 -17.22 4.58 -3.72
C SER A 138 -18.15 3.37 -3.91
N PRO A 139 -18.07 2.65 -5.05
CA PRO A 139 -18.66 1.33 -5.18
C PRO A 139 -17.80 0.23 -4.52
N LYS A 140 -16.59 0.55 -4.02
CA LYS A 140 -15.71 -0.42 -3.35
C LYS A 140 -16.27 -0.76 -1.97
N LYS A 141 -16.74 -2.00 -1.82
CA LYS A 141 -17.41 -2.48 -0.58
C LYS A 141 -16.56 -2.26 0.68
N PHE A 142 -15.25 -2.47 0.61
CA PHE A 142 -14.38 -2.32 1.79
C PHE A 142 -14.27 -0.86 2.27
N ILE A 143 -14.34 0.12 1.36
CA ILE A 143 -14.36 1.55 1.71
C ILE A 143 -15.66 1.88 2.46
N ILE A 144 -16.80 1.45 1.91
CA ILE A 144 -18.12 1.64 2.53
C ILE A 144 -18.17 0.97 3.92
N GLN A 145 -17.63 -0.24 4.05
CA GLN A 145 -17.61 -0.97 5.31
C GLN A 145 -16.71 -0.31 6.35
N ALA A 146 -15.52 0.15 5.94
CA ALA A 146 -14.59 0.84 6.84
C ALA A 146 -15.22 2.14 7.37
N ASP A 147 -15.77 2.97 6.49
CA ASP A 147 -16.44 4.22 6.86
C ASP A 147 -17.58 4.00 7.85
N LYS A 148 -18.46 3.02 7.59
CA LYS A 148 -19.55 2.64 8.50
C LYS A 148 -19.05 2.18 9.87
N LYS A 149 -18.07 1.27 9.91
CA LYS A 149 -17.53 0.73 11.17
C LYS A 149 -16.83 1.84 11.99
N ILE A 150 -16.05 2.69 11.33
CA ILE A 150 -15.31 3.77 11.99
C ILE A 150 -16.26 4.86 12.50
N THR A 151 -17.25 5.25 11.70
CA THR A 151 -18.29 6.21 12.13
C THR A 151 -19.08 5.67 13.32
N ALA A 152 -19.42 4.38 13.35
CA ALA A 152 -20.06 3.77 14.50
C ALA A 152 -19.20 3.82 15.77
N VAL A 153 -17.89 3.58 15.65
CA VAL A 153 -16.93 3.74 16.75
C VAL A 153 -16.85 5.19 17.20
N ALA A 154 -16.72 6.13 16.27
CA ALA A 154 -16.67 7.57 16.57
C ALA A 154 -17.90 8.02 17.33
N ASN A 155 -19.10 7.65 16.87
CA ASN A 155 -20.36 7.99 17.54
C ASN A 155 -20.45 7.37 18.93
N LYS A 156 -20.07 6.09 19.07
CA LYS A 156 -20.11 5.37 20.35
C LYS A 156 -19.15 5.97 21.39
N GLN A 157 -18.00 6.46 20.94
CA GLN A 157 -16.95 7.03 21.79
C GLN A 157 -17.01 8.56 21.87
N HIS A 158 -18.00 9.19 21.24
CA HIS A 158 -18.10 10.65 21.12
C HIS A 158 -16.80 11.30 20.59
N LEU A 159 -16.16 10.68 19.60
CA LEU A 159 -14.97 11.23 18.96
C LEU A 159 -15.35 12.34 18.00
N GLU A 160 -14.61 13.44 18.05
CA GLU A 160 -14.79 14.55 17.13
C GLU A 160 -14.02 14.33 15.82
N TRP A 161 -14.57 14.88 14.74
CA TRP A 161 -13.88 14.96 13.47
C TRP A 161 -12.94 16.18 13.47
N PRO A 162 -11.72 16.07 12.94
CA PRO A 162 -11.17 14.92 12.24
C PRO A 162 -10.72 13.79 13.18
N LEU A 163 -11.20 12.56 12.95
CA LEU A 163 -10.78 11.36 13.68
C LEU A 163 -9.25 11.14 13.65
N ASP A 164 -8.69 10.75 14.80
CA ASP A 164 -7.28 10.36 14.91
C ASP A 164 -7.09 8.90 14.45
N PHE A 165 -6.33 8.70 13.37
CA PHE A 165 -6.01 7.38 12.86
C PHE A 165 -5.03 6.59 13.75
N ASN A 166 -4.42 7.23 14.75
CA ASN A 166 -3.64 6.55 15.79
C ASN A 166 -4.52 6.00 16.93
N ASN A 167 -5.84 6.26 16.92
CA ASN A 167 -6.77 5.55 17.79
C ASN A 167 -6.76 4.05 17.47
N THR A 168 -6.51 3.21 18.47
CA THR A 168 -6.35 1.76 18.29
C THR A 168 -7.55 1.07 17.64
N GLN A 169 -8.79 1.46 17.97
CA GLN A 169 -9.97 0.83 17.37
C GLN A 169 -10.14 1.23 15.90
N ILE A 170 -9.84 2.48 15.57
CA ILE A 170 -9.86 2.96 14.19
C ILE A 170 -8.77 2.28 13.38
N ALA A 171 -7.53 2.23 13.88
CA ALA A 171 -6.42 1.54 13.24
C ALA A 171 -6.72 0.05 13.02
N ASP A 172 -7.32 -0.62 14.00
CA ASP A 172 -7.72 -2.02 13.89
C ASP A 172 -8.74 -2.24 12.77
N ILE A 173 -9.75 -1.37 12.66
CA ILE A 173 -10.76 -1.44 11.59
C ILE A 173 -10.12 -1.22 10.22
N ILE A 174 -9.23 -0.21 10.08
CA ILE A 174 -8.54 0.07 8.82
C ILE A 174 -7.74 -1.16 8.39
N LEU A 175 -6.92 -1.72 9.28
CA LEU A 175 -6.14 -2.93 8.98
C LEU A 175 -7.04 -4.12 8.66
N GLN A 176 -8.14 -4.30 9.40
CA GLN A 176 -9.08 -5.39 9.16
C GLN A 176 -9.70 -5.29 7.76
N CYS A 177 -10.31 -4.16 7.42
CA CYS A 177 -10.98 -3.99 6.14
C CYS A 177 -10.00 -4.04 4.95
N ALA A 178 -8.79 -3.51 5.11
CA ALA A 178 -7.74 -3.63 4.11
C ALA A 178 -7.30 -5.10 3.90
N THR A 179 -7.14 -5.84 5.00
CA THR A 179 -6.78 -7.27 4.94
C THR A 179 -7.90 -8.07 4.27
N GLU A 180 -9.16 -7.87 4.66
CA GLU A 180 -10.32 -8.54 4.08
C GLU A 180 -10.43 -8.28 2.56
N GLN A 181 -10.19 -7.03 2.12
CA GLN A 181 -10.15 -6.68 0.71
C GLN A 181 -9.06 -7.47 -0.03
N TYR A 182 -7.84 -7.48 0.50
CA TYR A 182 -6.73 -8.24 -0.08
C TYR A 182 -7.02 -9.75 -0.16
N LEU A 183 -7.54 -10.35 0.92
CA LEU A 183 -7.93 -11.76 0.93
C LEU A 183 -8.97 -12.07 -0.17
N GLY A 184 -9.93 -11.17 -0.35
CA GLY A 184 -10.92 -11.24 -1.41
C GLY A 184 -10.29 -11.28 -2.80
N GLU A 185 -9.37 -10.36 -3.11
CA GLU A 185 -8.71 -10.31 -4.41
C GLU A 185 -7.72 -11.46 -4.65
N VAL A 186 -7.02 -11.93 -3.60
CA VAL A 186 -6.15 -13.13 -3.67
C VAL A 186 -6.98 -14.36 -4.02
N SER A 187 -8.16 -14.53 -3.40
CA SER A 187 -9.05 -15.68 -3.68
C SER A 187 -9.53 -15.71 -5.13
N ARG A 188 -9.66 -14.54 -5.77
CA ARG A 188 -9.97 -14.37 -7.20
C ARG A 188 -8.76 -14.56 -8.11
N GLY A 189 -7.57 -14.80 -7.55
CA GLY A 189 -6.33 -15.07 -8.28
C GLY A 189 -5.53 -13.82 -8.67
N ILE A 190 -5.98 -12.61 -8.34
CA ILE A 190 -5.37 -11.35 -8.81
C ILE A 190 -3.95 -11.19 -8.28
N TYR A 191 -3.75 -11.34 -6.97
CA TYR A 191 -2.45 -11.16 -6.33
C TYR A 191 -1.62 -12.45 -6.19
N LYS A 192 -2.14 -13.60 -6.63
CA LYS A 192 -1.40 -14.87 -6.54
C LYS A 192 -0.09 -14.85 -7.34
N LYS A 193 -0.11 -14.20 -8.51
CA LYS A 193 1.06 -14.05 -9.36
C LYS A 193 2.14 -13.19 -8.69
N VAL A 194 1.76 -12.04 -8.13
CA VAL A 194 2.70 -11.11 -7.47
C VAL A 194 3.51 -11.83 -6.39
N ILE A 195 2.83 -12.61 -5.54
CA ILE A 195 3.49 -13.35 -4.46
C ILE A 195 4.35 -14.48 -5.02
N ARG A 196 3.87 -15.23 -6.01
CA ARG A 196 4.63 -16.30 -6.66
C ARG A 196 5.92 -15.77 -7.30
N ASP A 197 5.84 -14.67 -8.02
CA ASP A 197 6.99 -14.06 -8.69
C ASP A 197 8.06 -13.67 -7.65
N GLU A 198 7.69 -13.17 -6.46
CA GLU A 198 8.66 -12.90 -5.38
C GLU A 198 9.26 -14.16 -4.73
N LEU A 199 8.47 -15.24 -4.63
CA LEU A 199 8.95 -16.52 -4.13
C LEU A 199 10.01 -17.11 -5.07
N ASP A 200 9.80 -16.98 -6.38
CA ASP A 200 10.62 -17.61 -7.42
C ASP A 200 11.88 -16.79 -7.78
N LYS A 201 12.01 -15.53 -7.35
CA LYS A 201 13.21 -14.71 -7.58
C LYS A 201 14.47 -15.37 -7.05
N GLU A 202 15.54 -15.29 -7.83
CA GLU A 202 16.88 -15.74 -7.43
C GLU A 202 17.32 -15.08 -6.12
N PHE A 203 17.81 -15.91 -5.20
CA PHE A 203 18.30 -15.46 -3.91
C PHE A 203 19.76 -15.00 -4.05
N TYR A 204 19.99 -13.71 -3.83
CA TYR A 204 21.34 -13.15 -3.82
C TYR A 204 21.90 -13.17 -2.39
N VAL A 205 22.70 -14.19 -2.07
CA VAL A 205 23.54 -14.19 -0.87
C VAL A 205 24.64 -13.15 -1.09
N THR A 206 24.47 -11.96 -0.53
CA THR A 206 25.63 -11.07 -0.35
C THR A 206 26.26 -11.41 0.99
N SER A 207 27.54 -11.78 0.99
CA SER A 207 28.32 -11.85 2.22
C SER A 207 28.20 -10.49 2.92
N HIS A 208 27.69 -10.51 4.14
CA HIS A 208 27.53 -9.30 4.93
C HIS A 208 28.92 -8.81 5.33
N ASN A 209 29.53 -7.94 4.51
CA ASN A 209 30.70 -7.18 4.93
C ASN A 209 30.18 -6.08 5.85
N SER A 210 30.27 -6.31 7.16
CA SER A 210 30.02 -5.29 8.18
C SER A 210 31.07 -4.19 8.04
N ASN A 211 30.82 -3.20 7.19
CA ASN A 211 31.56 -1.95 7.26
C ASN A 211 31.04 -1.16 8.46
N ASN A 212 31.93 -0.90 9.41
CA ASN A 212 31.74 -0.13 10.66
C ASN A 212 31.36 1.35 10.46
N LEU A 213 30.70 1.71 9.36
CA LEU A 213 30.20 3.06 9.13
C LEU A 213 28.71 3.05 9.42
N CYS A 214 28.37 3.48 10.63
CA CYS A 214 27.00 3.79 11.07
C CYS A 214 26.33 4.73 10.06
N VAL A 215 25.52 4.18 9.17
CA VAL A 215 24.54 4.94 8.38
C VAL A 215 23.17 4.72 9.03
N PRO A 216 22.62 5.66 9.80
CA PRO A 216 21.27 5.54 10.29
C PRO A 216 20.34 5.98 9.17
N ASN A 217 19.78 5.06 8.38
CA ASN A 217 18.76 5.41 7.40
C ASN A 217 17.75 4.27 7.23
N ALA A 218 16.45 4.62 7.22
CA ALA A 218 15.23 3.79 7.24
C ALA A 218 15.26 2.31 6.76
N PRO A 219 15.97 1.90 5.69
CA PRO A 219 16.13 0.47 5.35
C PRO A 219 16.74 -0.41 6.45
N VAL A 220 17.50 0.15 7.42
CA VAL A 220 18.00 -0.62 8.58
C VAL A 220 16.87 -0.95 9.57
N LEU A 221 15.80 -0.15 9.62
CA LEU A 221 14.65 -0.36 10.52
C LEU A 221 13.59 -1.29 9.92
N PHE A 222 13.54 -1.42 8.59
CA PHE A 222 12.66 -2.38 7.94
C PHE A 222 13.30 -3.77 7.94
N GLN A 223 13.05 -4.52 9.02
CA GLN A 223 13.57 -5.87 9.22
C GLN A 223 12.40 -6.85 9.41
N PRO A 224 11.71 -7.22 8.32
CA PRO A 224 10.55 -8.11 8.38
C PRO A 224 10.92 -9.50 8.93
N GLU A 225 12.18 -9.94 8.79
CA GLU A 225 12.68 -11.23 9.30
C GLU A 225 12.60 -11.34 10.83
N ILE A 226 12.72 -10.23 11.54
CA ILE A 226 12.56 -10.15 13.01
C ILE A 226 11.26 -9.45 13.44
N GLY A 227 10.32 -9.25 12.50
CA GLY A 227 8.99 -8.69 12.79
C GLY A 227 8.89 -7.17 12.86
N LEU A 228 9.92 -6.43 12.42
CA LEU A 228 9.88 -4.96 12.36
C LEU A 228 9.21 -4.46 11.09
N TRP A 229 7.87 -4.46 11.11
CA TRP A 229 7.02 -4.04 9.99
C TRP A 229 6.68 -2.54 9.98
N GLN A 230 6.92 -1.84 11.09
CA GLN A 230 6.51 -0.46 11.30
C GLN A 230 6.80 0.48 10.10
N PRO A 231 7.99 0.47 9.45
CA PRO A 231 8.28 1.39 8.35
C PRO A 231 7.38 1.20 7.12
N LEU A 232 6.86 -0.03 6.91
CA LEU A 232 5.94 -0.33 5.83
C LEU A 232 4.53 0.24 6.10
N TRP A 233 4.19 0.53 7.36
CA TRP A 233 2.86 0.97 7.78
C TRP A 233 2.82 2.44 8.24
N ASP A 234 3.87 3.21 7.96
CA ASP A 234 3.80 4.66 7.98
C ASP A 234 2.95 5.14 6.80
N PHE A 235 2.15 6.18 6.99
CA PHE A 235 1.35 6.86 5.99
C PHE A 235 1.39 8.37 6.23
N GLN A 236 1.20 9.14 5.15
CA GLN A 236 0.96 10.58 5.24
C GLN A 236 -0.53 10.83 5.02
N SER A 237 -1.23 11.30 6.04
CA SER A 237 -2.63 11.77 5.94
C SER A 237 -2.66 13.29 5.83
N LYS A 238 -3.83 13.87 5.51
CA LYS A 238 -3.98 15.34 5.51
C LYS A 238 -3.84 15.97 6.90
N ARG A 239 -3.91 15.16 7.96
CA ARG A 239 -3.82 15.56 9.37
C ARG A 239 -2.42 15.36 9.97
N GLY A 240 -1.49 14.81 9.19
CA GLY A 240 -0.14 14.48 9.63
C GLY A 240 0.23 13.00 9.46
N PRO A 241 1.40 12.60 10.01
CA PRO A 241 1.90 11.24 9.91
C PRO A 241 1.04 10.26 10.73
N VAL A 242 0.80 9.08 10.16
CA VAL A 242 0.03 8.00 10.77
C VAL A 242 0.86 6.72 10.68
N ASN A 243 0.97 5.97 11.79
CA ASN A 243 1.52 4.63 11.74
C ASN A 243 0.50 3.62 12.25
N LEU A 244 -0.18 2.95 11.31
CA LEU A 244 -1.22 1.98 11.65
C LEU A 244 -0.66 0.77 12.39
N TRP A 245 0.59 0.37 12.10
CA TRP A 245 1.22 -0.76 12.78
C TRP A 245 1.46 -0.47 14.26
N ASN A 246 1.85 0.74 14.62
CA ASN A 246 2.05 1.13 16.01
C ASN A 246 0.72 1.28 16.74
N ALA A 247 -0.23 1.96 16.11
CA ALA A 247 -1.55 2.27 16.67
C ALA A 247 -2.42 1.03 16.92
N ALA A 248 -2.34 0.03 16.03
CA ALA A 248 -3.16 -1.16 16.09
C ALA A 248 -2.88 -2.02 17.33
N SER A 249 -3.86 -2.82 17.73
CA SER A 249 -3.74 -3.75 18.83
C SER A 249 -2.80 -4.91 18.48
N THR A 250 -2.18 -5.50 19.50
CA THR A 250 -1.36 -6.71 19.35
C THR A 250 -2.14 -7.87 18.71
N GLN A 251 -3.45 -7.97 19.01
CA GLN A 251 -4.30 -9.00 18.42
C GLN A 251 -4.46 -8.78 16.92
N GLN A 252 -4.68 -7.55 16.47
CA GLN A 252 -4.84 -7.26 15.05
C GLN A 252 -3.54 -7.44 14.27
N LYS A 253 -2.39 -7.05 14.83
CA LYS A 253 -1.07 -7.33 14.24
C LYS A 253 -0.84 -8.83 14.04
N LYS A 254 -1.17 -9.65 15.05
CA LYS A 254 -1.09 -11.12 14.95
C LYS A 254 -2.01 -11.68 13.86
N ARG A 255 -3.23 -11.17 13.73
CA ARG A 255 -4.18 -11.59 12.67
C ARG A 255 -3.64 -11.27 11.29
N LEU A 256 -3.12 -10.07 11.09
CA LEU A 256 -2.50 -9.64 9.83
C LEU A 256 -1.33 -10.56 9.45
N ILE A 257 -0.37 -10.77 10.37
CA ILE A 257 0.77 -11.68 10.14
C ILE A 257 0.28 -13.09 9.79
N HIS A 258 -0.68 -13.62 10.55
CA HIS A 258 -1.21 -14.96 10.30
C HIS A 258 -1.88 -15.06 8.92
N ALA A 259 -2.65 -14.05 8.51
CA ALA A 259 -3.29 -14.00 7.20
C ALA A 259 -2.26 -13.98 6.07
N THR A 260 -1.20 -13.16 6.20
CA THR A 260 -0.13 -13.11 5.19
C THR A 260 0.64 -14.42 5.11
N ASP A 261 1.04 -14.98 6.26
CA ASP A 261 1.77 -16.24 6.31
C ASP A 261 0.97 -17.41 5.72
N SER A 262 -0.35 -17.43 5.96
CA SER A 262 -1.22 -18.49 5.43
C SER A 262 -1.29 -18.45 3.91
N ILE A 263 -1.45 -17.27 3.32
CA ILE A 263 -1.47 -17.12 1.86
C ILE A 263 -0.13 -17.46 1.23
N VAL A 264 0.97 -17.00 1.83
CA VAL A 264 2.30 -17.31 1.30
C VAL A 264 2.54 -18.81 1.30
N LYS A 265 2.13 -19.53 2.36
CA LYS A 265 2.19 -21.00 2.42
C LYS A 265 1.29 -21.65 1.38
N GLU A 266 0.06 -21.17 1.21
CA GLU A 266 -0.87 -21.68 0.20
C GLU A 266 -0.25 -21.58 -1.22
N ILE A 267 0.30 -20.41 -1.55
CA ILE A 267 0.86 -20.14 -2.88
C ILE A 267 2.17 -20.91 -3.12
N ALA A 268 3.01 -21.05 -2.09
CA ALA A 268 4.24 -21.83 -2.17
C ALA A 268 3.98 -23.35 -2.32
N GLY A 269 2.80 -23.83 -1.90
CA GLY A 269 2.39 -25.22 -2.03
C GLY A 269 3.37 -26.21 -1.38
N LYS A 270 3.64 -27.34 -2.05
CA LYS A 270 4.55 -28.39 -1.55
C LYS A 270 6.01 -27.94 -1.41
N HIS A 271 6.41 -26.85 -2.06
CA HIS A 271 7.77 -26.30 -2.00
C HIS A 271 8.03 -25.47 -0.75
N TRP A 272 7.02 -25.21 0.10
CA TRP A 272 7.18 -24.40 1.30
C TRP A 272 8.24 -24.98 2.28
N TYR A 273 8.39 -26.32 2.34
CA TYR A 273 9.38 -26.98 3.19
C TYR A 273 10.82 -26.66 2.77
N ASN A 274 11.09 -26.50 1.47
CA ASN A 274 12.40 -26.11 0.96
C ASN A 274 12.72 -24.64 1.27
N ILE A 275 11.70 -23.80 1.43
CA ILE A 275 11.85 -22.39 1.81
C ILE A 275 12.13 -22.24 3.32
N LYS A 276 11.69 -23.21 4.14
CA LYS A 276 11.87 -23.21 5.60
C LYS A 276 13.33 -23.44 6.01
N ASN A 277 14.11 -24.19 5.23
CA ASN A 277 15.50 -24.53 5.52
C ASN A 277 16.46 -23.34 5.48
N ASN A 278 16.03 -22.18 4.96
CA ASN A 278 16.83 -20.95 4.97
C ASN A 278 16.63 -20.08 6.22
N LYS A 279 15.86 -20.52 7.23
CA LYS A 279 15.72 -19.83 8.52
C LYS A 279 16.77 -20.22 9.57
N THR A 280 17.63 -21.20 9.29
CA THR A 280 18.45 -21.88 10.31
C THR A 280 19.95 -21.95 9.99
N HIS A 281 20.48 -21.07 9.15
CA HIS A 281 21.92 -20.93 8.93
C HIS A 281 22.36 -19.49 9.09
#